data_AF-A0A949EWI8-F1
#
_entry.id   AF-A0A949EWI8-F1
#
_cell.length_a   1.000
_cell.length_b   1.000
_cell.length_c   1.000
_cell.angle_alpha   90.00
_cell.angle_beta   90.00
_cell.angle_gamma   90.00
#
_symmetry.space_group_name_H-M   'P 1'
#
loop_
_entity.id
_entity.type
_entity.pdbx_description
1 polymer ?
#
loop_
_entity_poly.entity_id
_entity_poly.type
_entity_poly.pdbx_seq_one_letter_code
_entity_poly.pdbx_strand_id
1 'polypeptide(L)' 'MGDFSTLEQSISFIREDELVEVTPRAVHMRKAVLSAQKHHNLRSAKVKKNIPMC' A
#
# COMPACT_ATOMS: atom_id res chain seq x y z
N MET A 1 21.88 15.43 10.52
CA MET A 1 20.68 15.78 11.29
C MET A 1 19.53 15.82 10.30
N GLY A 2 18.96 14.65 10.02
CA GLY A 2 17.92 14.47 9.04
C GLY A 2 17.08 13.33 9.57
N ASP A 3 15.92 13.69 10.11
CA ASP A 3 15.08 12.75 10.83
C ASP A 3 14.57 11.71 9.84
N PHE A 4 14.86 10.46 10.16
CA PHE A 4 14.25 9.29 9.56
C PHE A 4 12.74 9.53 9.48
N SER A 5 12.15 9.28 8.30
CA SER A 5 10.71 9.33 8.05
C SER A 5 9.94 8.94 9.30
N THR A 6 9.35 9.93 9.97
CA THR A 6 8.64 9.73 11.22
C THR A 6 7.49 8.76 10.98
N LEU A 7 7.10 8.01 12.02
CA LEU A 7 6.04 7.00 11.90
C LEU A 7 4.75 7.61 11.34
N GLU A 8 4.48 8.84 11.76
CA GLU A 8 3.37 9.68 11.36
C GLU A 8 3.40 10.00 9.85
N GLN A 9 4.57 10.35 9.33
CA GLN A 9 4.74 10.59 7.89
C GLN A 9 4.54 9.31 7.08
N SER A 10 5.01 8.17 7.61
CA SER A 10 4.84 6.86 6.97
C SER A 10 3.38 6.44 6.91
N ILE A 11 2.62 6.62 8.01
CA ILE A 11 1.18 6.32 8.07
C ILE A 11 0.39 7.25 7.16
N SER A 12 0.72 8.54 7.10
CA SER A 12 0.01 9.50 6.24
C SER A 12 0.24 9.23 4.74
N PHE A 13 1.29 8.48 4.37
CA PHE A 13 1.66 8.24 2.99
C PHE A 13 1.14 6.90 2.43
N ILE A 14 0.67 5.97 3.27
CA ILE A 14 0.28 4.62 2.80
C ILE A 14 -0.99 4.64 1.95
N ARG A 15 -1.03 3.78 0.93
CA ARG A 15 -2.24 3.49 0.13
C ARG A 15 -2.95 2.23 0.62
N GLU A 16 -4.21 2.02 0.20
CA GLU A 16 -5.02 0.83 0.59
C GLU A 16 -4.36 -0.53 0.28
N ASP A 17 -3.41 -0.56 -0.67
CA ASP A 17 -2.68 -1.75 -1.10
C ASP A 17 -1.30 -1.90 -0.43
N GLU A 18 -1.01 -1.06 0.56
CA GLU A 18 0.28 -0.93 1.24
C GLU A 18 0.12 -1.07 2.75
N LEU A 19 1.17 -1.57 3.41
CA LEU A 19 1.21 -1.89 4.83
C LEU A 19 2.48 -1.30 5.42
N VAL A 20 2.37 -0.79 6.65
CA VAL A 20 3.52 -0.38 7.47
C VAL A 20 3.79 -1.46 8.50
N GLU A 21 4.97 -2.06 8.46
CA GLU A 21 5.46 -2.91 9.54
C GLU A 21 6.28 -2.06 10.51
N VAL A 22 5.82 -1.97 11.76
CA VAL A 22 6.50 -1.23 12.81
C VAL A 22 7.21 -2.22 13.73
N THR A 23 8.52 -2.09 13.86
CA THR A 23 9.32 -2.79 14.85
C THR A 23 9.98 -1.76 15.78
N PRO A 24 10.34 -2.12 17.02
CA PRO A 24 10.92 -1.15 17.97
C PRO A 24 12.19 -0.44 17.47
N ARG A 25 12.88 -1.00 16.46
CA ARG A 25 14.12 -0.46 15.90
C ARG A 25 13.96 0.16 14.50
N ALA A 26 12.88 -0.16 13.78
CA ALA A 26 12.70 0.27 12.41
C ALA A 26 11.23 0.24 11.97
N VAL A 27 10.89 1.15 11.08
CA VAL A 27 9.61 1.20 10.36
C VAL A 27 9.87 0.80 8.91
N HIS A 28 9.16 -0.21 8.40
CA HIS A 28 9.30 -0.70 7.03
C HIS A 28 7.98 -0.57 6.26
N MET A 29 8.07 -0.20 4.99
CA MET A 29 6.94 -0.11 4.07
C MET A 29 6.90 -1.34 3.17
N ARG A 30 5.76 -2.03 3.09
CA ARG A 30 5.58 -3.22 2.23
C ARG A 30 4.24 -3.19 1.50
N LYS A 31 4.14 -3.91 0.37
CA LYS A 31 2.86 -4.09 -0.32
C LYS A 31 2.06 -5.22 0.35
N ALA A 32 0.75 -5.05 0.46
CA ALA A 32 -0.15 -6.08 0.98
C ALA A 32 -0.19 -7.34 0.10
N VAL A 33 0.08 -7.17 -1.20
CA VAL A 33 0.17 -8.28 -2.15
C VAL A 33 1.58 -8.29 -2.74
N LEU A 34 2.36 -9.30 -2.38
CA LEU A 34 3.74 -9.49 -2.83
C LEU A 34 3.84 -9.88 -4.32
N SER A 35 2.80 -10.51 -4.87
CA SER A 35 2.75 -10.90 -6.29
C SER A 35 2.31 -9.73 -7.17
N ALA A 36 3.20 -9.26 -8.04
CA ALA A 36 2.93 -8.20 -9.01
C ALA A 36 1.75 -8.53 -9.94
N GLN A 37 1.62 -9.80 -10.36
CA GLN A 37 0.53 -10.26 -11.22
C GLN A 37 -0.83 -10.14 -10.51
N LYS A 38 -0.89 -10.57 -9.24
CA LYS A 38 -2.11 -10.51 -8.43
C LYS A 38 -2.51 -9.07 -8.14
N HIS A 39 -1.53 -8.18 -7.98
CA HIS A 39 -1.75 -6.75 -7.78
C HIS A 39 -2.40 -6.07 -8.99
N HIS A 40 -1.91 -6.34 -10.21
CA HIS A 40 -2.51 -5.81 -11.44
C HIS A 40 -3.95 -6.32 -11.62
N ASN A 41 -4.19 -7.61 -11.39
CA ASN A 41 -5.51 -8.21 -11.52
C ASN A 41 -6.54 -7.64 -10.52
N LEU A 42 -6.13 -7.36 -9.27
CA LEU A 42 -7.00 -6.76 -8.26
C LEU A 42 -7.39 -5.31 -8.61
N ARG A 43 -6.45 -4.52 -9.12
CA ARG A 43 -6.75 -3.17 -9.62
C ARG A 43 -7.73 -3.21 -10.78
N SER A 44 -7.49 -4.09 -11.76
CA SER A 44 -8.36 -4.27 -12.93
C SER A 44 -9.76 -4.78 -12.57
N ALA A 45 -9.89 -5.62 -11.54
CA ALA A 45 -11.17 -6.10 -11.04
C ALA A 45 -11.99 -4.99 -10.35
N LYS A 46 -11.35 -4.08 -9.60
CA LYS A 46 -12.01 -2.92 -8.97
C LYS A 46 -12.53 -1.94 -10.04
N VAL A 47 -11.79 -1.77 -11.14
CA VAL A 47 -12.22 -0.94 -12.29
C VAL A 47 -13.44 -1.53 -13.00
N LYS A 48 -13.50 -2.85 -13.23
CA LYS A 48 -14.66 -3.48 -13.89
C LYS A 48 -15.97 -3.38 -13.12
N LYS A 49 -15.92 -3.33 -11.77
CA LYS A 49 -17.14 -3.21 -10.94
C LYS A 49 -17.82 -1.83 -11.02
N ASN A 50 -17.09 -0.79 -11.40
CA ASN A 50 -17.60 0.59 -11.47
C ASN A 50 -18.07 1.00 -12.86
N ILE A 51 -18.05 0.09 -13.84
CA ILE A 51 -18.58 0.35 -15.17
C ILE A 51 -20.04 -0.13 -15.16
N PRO A 52 -21.04 0.75 -15.37
CA PRO A 52 -22.41 0.29 -15.55
C PRO A 52 -22.41 -0.58 -16.80
N MET A 53 -22.71 -1.86 -16.61
CA MET A 53 -23.00 -2.77 -17.72
C MET A 53 -24.18 -2.16 -18.48
N CYS A 54 -23.93 -1.73 -19.72
CA CYS A 54 -24.98 -1.44 -20.68
C CYS A 54 -25.65 -2.73 -21.16
#